data_AF-A0A950YD83-F1
#
_entry.id   AF-A0A950YD83-F1
#
_cell.length_a   1.000
_cell.length_b   1.000
_cell.length_c   1.000
_cell.angle_alpha   90.00
_cell.angle_beta   90.00
_cell.angle_gamma   90.00
#
_symmetry.space_group_name_H-M   'P 1'
#
loop_
_entity.id
_entity.type
_entity.pdbx_description
1 polymer ?
#
loop_
_entity_poly.entity_id
_entity_poly.type
_entity_poly.pdbx_seq_one_letter_code
_entity_poly.pdbx_strand_id
1 'polypeptide(L)'
;RVLDSYEGERKFIAEAWVTGSQRLARYLRPGTLHTAFNFDLLLSPWDADELRAVIDTTLRSLTAVGAPATWVLSNHDVVRHVTRYGRAETGGTERDAQRLRGSPVDIELGTRRARAAALLSLALPGGSYIYQGEELGLWEVEDIPEPLLRDPGFRRSGKTRDGCRVPMPWSGERPPFGFTPPGARATPWLPQPAAWRDLTAERQSGNPRSMLELYRTALRIRRAHPALGDGTLTWDKDAHHRVLSFTRQPGFRCVVNLSKRSIPLPPHRDLLLASGRLLHGNRLPPDTAAWLSGNGPQELRRSNAS
;
A
#
# COMPACT_ATOMS: atom_id res chain seq x y z
N ARG A 1 -27.36 -7.25 20.02
CA ARG A 1 -26.10 -6.90 19.32
C ARG A 1 -24.99 -7.71 19.98
N VAL A 2 -24.33 -8.61 19.24
CA VAL A 2 -23.42 -9.61 19.86
C VAL A 2 -22.08 -8.99 20.29
N LEU A 3 -21.48 -8.09 19.51
CA LEU A 3 -20.22 -7.44 19.95
C LEU A 3 -20.41 -6.53 21.15
N ASP A 4 -21.52 -5.80 21.21
CA ASP A 4 -21.86 -4.88 22.30
C ASP A 4 -22.02 -5.60 23.65
N SER A 5 -22.13 -6.94 23.68
CA SER A 5 -22.15 -7.72 24.93
C SER A 5 -20.76 -8.03 25.49
N TYR A 6 -19.68 -7.67 24.78
CA TYR A 6 -18.30 -7.85 25.23
C TYR A 6 -17.72 -6.51 25.68
N GLU A 7 -16.98 -6.51 26.79
CA GLU A 7 -16.28 -5.32 27.26
C GLU A 7 -15.23 -4.81 26.25
N GLY A 8 -15.08 -3.48 26.18
CA GLY A 8 -14.16 -2.77 25.30
C GLY A 8 -14.71 -2.46 23.91
N GLU A 9 -13.90 -1.82 23.06
CA GLU A 9 -14.28 -1.47 21.68
C GLU A 9 -13.96 -2.59 20.67
N ARG A 10 -14.73 -3.68 20.71
CA ARG A 10 -14.62 -4.73 19.70
C ARG A 10 -15.12 -4.24 18.35
N LYS A 11 -14.45 -4.61 17.27
CA LYS A 11 -14.80 -4.21 15.90
C LYS A 11 -15.01 -5.43 15.02
N PHE A 12 -16.01 -5.37 14.15
CA PHE A 12 -16.16 -6.28 13.01
C PHE A 12 -15.48 -5.68 11.78
N ILE A 13 -14.69 -6.49 11.09
CA ILE A 13 -14.03 -6.14 9.83
C ILE A 13 -14.63 -7.02 8.73
N ALA A 14 -15.23 -6.40 7.73
CA ALA A 14 -15.86 -7.10 6.62
C ALA A 14 -14.87 -7.33 5.48
N GLU A 15 -14.79 -8.57 5.00
CA GLU A 15 -14.26 -8.85 3.68
C GLU A 15 -15.44 -8.97 2.70
N ALA A 16 -15.84 -7.85 2.08
CA ALA A 16 -16.97 -7.79 1.18
C ALA A 16 -16.51 -7.50 -0.26
N TRP A 17 -16.46 -8.53 -1.09
CA TRP A 17 -16.18 -8.41 -2.53
C TRP A 17 -17.38 -7.84 -3.28
N VAL A 18 -17.61 -6.53 -3.12
CA VAL A 18 -18.67 -5.78 -3.81
C VAL A 18 -18.05 -4.73 -4.73
N THR A 19 -18.62 -4.58 -5.91
CA THR A 19 -18.17 -3.54 -6.85
C THR A 19 -18.64 -2.17 -6.38
N GLY A 20 -17.70 -1.27 -6.13
CA GLY A 20 -17.97 0.14 -5.86
C GLY A 20 -18.27 0.45 -4.39
N SER A 21 -17.64 1.54 -3.93
CA SER A 21 -17.71 2.02 -2.55
C SER A 21 -19.13 2.32 -2.04
N GLN A 22 -20.10 2.63 -2.91
CA GLN A 22 -21.50 2.84 -2.50
C GLN A 22 -22.17 1.55 -2.01
N ARG A 23 -21.82 0.39 -2.59
CA ARG A 23 -22.30 -0.92 -2.10
C ARG A 23 -21.62 -1.29 -0.79
N LEU A 24 -20.32 -1.03 -0.68
CA LEU A 24 -19.55 -1.24 0.55
C LEU A 24 -20.15 -0.47 1.73
N ALA A 25 -20.51 0.81 1.52
CA ALA A 25 -21.11 1.67 2.54
C ALA A 25 -22.40 1.09 3.16
N ARG A 26 -23.15 0.24 2.45
CA ARG A 26 -24.37 -0.40 3.00
C ARG A 26 -24.05 -1.37 4.13
N TYR A 27 -22.87 -1.98 4.14
CA TYR A 27 -22.41 -2.89 5.20
C TYR A 27 -21.92 -2.14 6.45
N LEU A 28 -21.62 -0.84 6.32
CA LEU A 28 -20.94 -0.02 7.32
C LEU A 28 -21.83 1.08 7.90
N ARG A 29 -23.15 0.92 7.82
CA ARG A 29 -24.11 1.85 8.41
C ARG A 29 -24.06 1.77 9.94
N PRO A 30 -24.54 2.81 10.65
CA PRO A 30 -24.65 2.76 12.11
C PRO A 30 -25.41 1.50 12.57
N GLY A 31 -24.81 0.74 13.49
CA GLY A 31 -25.37 -0.49 14.03
C GLY A 31 -25.11 -1.77 13.21
N THR A 32 -24.29 -1.72 12.14
CA THR A 32 -23.86 -2.90 11.37
C THR A 32 -22.36 -3.23 11.59
N LEU A 33 -21.58 -3.45 10.53
CA LEU A 33 -20.14 -3.73 10.62
C LEU A 33 -19.35 -2.42 10.75
N HIS A 34 -18.12 -2.49 11.29
CA HIS A 34 -17.37 -1.28 11.66
C HIS A 34 -16.47 -0.78 10.54
N THR A 35 -15.75 -1.68 9.88
CA THR A 35 -14.91 -1.36 8.73
C THR A 35 -14.98 -2.50 7.71
N ALA A 36 -14.47 -2.27 6.50
CA ALA A 36 -14.35 -3.32 5.49
C ALA A 36 -13.02 -3.20 4.74
N PHE A 37 -12.58 -4.25 4.06
CA PHE A 37 -11.47 -4.17 3.10
C PHE A 37 -11.90 -3.36 1.87
N ASN A 38 -11.05 -2.41 1.45
CA ASN A 38 -11.27 -1.61 0.26
C ASN A 38 -10.63 -2.27 -0.98
N PHE A 39 -11.43 -3.06 -1.69
CA PHE A 39 -11.00 -3.73 -2.92
C PHE A 39 -10.85 -2.78 -4.11
N ASP A 40 -11.56 -1.65 -4.13
CA ASP A 40 -11.48 -0.67 -5.23
C ASP A 40 -10.04 -0.12 -5.36
N LEU A 41 -9.40 0.22 -4.22
CA LEU A 41 -7.98 0.65 -4.24
C LEU A 41 -7.03 -0.51 -4.53
N LEU A 42 -7.27 -1.68 -3.92
CA LEU A 42 -6.42 -2.86 -4.05
C LEU A 42 -6.29 -3.32 -5.51
N LEU A 43 -7.36 -3.20 -6.30
CA LEU A 43 -7.39 -3.58 -7.72
C LEU A 43 -7.09 -2.41 -8.67
N SER A 44 -6.89 -1.20 -8.15
CA SER A 44 -6.67 0.01 -8.94
C SER A 44 -5.32 -0.04 -9.67
N PRO A 45 -5.26 0.36 -10.96
CA PRO A 45 -3.99 0.49 -11.66
C PRO A 45 -3.13 1.60 -11.07
N TRP A 46 -1.83 1.54 -11.35
CA TRP A 46 -0.89 2.63 -11.04
C TRP A 46 -1.07 3.78 -12.03
N ASP A 47 -2.21 4.47 -11.92
CA ASP A 47 -2.61 5.62 -12.74
C ASP A 47 -3.20 6.72 -11.86
N ALA A 48 -2.85 7.98 -12.14
CA ALA A 48 -3.22 9.11 -11.28
C ALA A 48 -4.73 9.37 -11.26
N ASP A 49 -5.39 9.27 -12.41
CA ASP A 49 -6.81 9.60 -12.52
C ASP A 49 -7.65 8.49 -11.84
N GLU A 50 -7.27 7.23 -12.05
CA GLU A 50 -7.92 6.06 -11.43
C GLU A 50 -7.75 6.05 -9.91
N LEU A 51 -6.52 6.25 -9.41
CA LEU A 51 -6.26 6.30 -7.97
C LEU A 51 -7.01 7.45 -7.31
N ARG A 52 -7.03 8.64 -7.93
CA ARG A 52 -7.77 9.79 -7.42
C ARG A 52 -9.27 9.51 -7.38
N ALA A 53 -9.84 8.96 -8.46
CA ALA A 53 -11.26 8.64 -8.55
C ALA A 53 -11.70 7.63 -7.47
N VAL A 54 -10.87 6.61 -7.22
CA VAL A 54 -11.10 5.62 -6.15
C VAL A 54 -11.03 6.26 -4.77
N ILE A 55 -10.02 7.10 -4.50
CA ILE A 55 -9.88 7.82 -3.22
C ILE A 55 -11.11 8.70 -2.96
N ASP A 56 -11.47 9.54 -3.93
CA ASP A 56 -12.61 10.47 -3.82
C ASP A 56 -13.93 9.72 -3.62
N THR A 57 -14.15 8.63 -4.36
CA THR A 57 -15.38 7.85 -4.27
C THR A 57 -15.46 7.06 -2.96
N THR A 58 -14.34 6.50 -2.49
CA THR A 58 -14.25 5.83 -1.18
C THR A 58 -14.59 6.79 -0.06
N LEU A 59 -13.86 7.92 0.01
CA LEU A 59 -14.04 8.91 1.09
C LEU A 59 -15.46 9.45 1.12
N ARG A 60 -16.01 9.83 -0.03
CA ARG A 60 -17.39 10.33 -0.14
C ARG A 60 -18.41 9.30 0.30
N SER A 61 -18.28 8.04 -0.15
CA SER A 61 -19.27 6.99 0.14
C SER A 61 -19.27 6.58 1.61
N LEU A 62 -18.10 6.48 2.24
CA LEU A 62 -17.97 6.03 3.63
C LEU A 62 -18.25 7.15 4.63
N THR A 63 -17.86 8.39 4.32
CA THR A 63 -18.24 9.57 5.12
C THR A 63 -19.76 9.74 5.18
N ALA A 64 -20.48 9.46 4.08
CA ALA A 64 -21.94 9.56 4.02
C ALA A 64 -22.67 8.61 5.00
N VAL A 65 -21.99 7.56 5.51
CA VAL A 65 -22.54 6.63 6.51
C VAL A 65 -21.81 6.70 7.84
N GLY A 66 -20.88 7.66 8.02
CA GLY A 66 -20.10 7.82 9.25
C GLY A 66 -19.07 6.71 9.49
N ALA A 67 -18.67 5.96 8.46
CA ALA A 67 -17.68 4.90 8.57
C ALA A 67 -16.28 5.39 8.15
N PRO A 68 -15.20 4.93 8.81
CA PRO A 68 -13.86 5.26 8.38
C PRO A 68 -13.52 4.55 7.05
N ALA A 69 -12.78 5.24 6.19
CA ALA A 69 -12.17 4.60 5.03
C ALA A 69 -11.05 3.66 5.46
N THR A 70 -10.81 2.62 4.67
CA THR A 70 -9.66 1.73 4.83
C THR A 70 -8.92 1.62 3.51
N TRP A 71 -7.63 1.33 3.57
CA TRP A 71 -6.76 1.26 2.41
C TRP A 71 -5.93 -0.02 2.45
N VAL A 72 -5.89 -0.71 1.31
CA VAL A 72 -5.31 -2.05 1.19
C VAL A 72 -4.54 -2.11 -0.12
N LEU A 73 -3.31 -2.60 -0.09
CA LEU A 73 -2.48 -2.77 -1.30
C LEU A 73 -2.36 -4.23 -1.71
N SER A 74 -2.34 -5.17 -0.77
CA SER A 74 -2.37 -6.60 -1.02
C SER A 74 -3.13 -7.33 0.09
N ASN A 75 -3.43 -8.60 -0.16
CA ASN A 75 -3.96 -9.53 0.81
C ASN A 75 -3.54 -10.95 0.39
N HIS A 76 -4.15 -11.95 0.99
CA HIS A 76 -3.89 -13.36 0.73
C HIS A 76 -4.61 -13.94 -0.50
N ASP A 77 -5.32 -13.11 -1.27
CA ASP A 77 -6.08 -13.54 -2.46
C ASP A 77 -5.61 -12.89 -3.76
N VAL A 78 -4.87 -11.78 -3.69
CA VAL A 78 -4.36 -11.11 -4.88
C VAL A 78 -2.84 -11.18 -5.01
N VAL A 79 -2.38 -11.07 -6.25
CA VAL A 79 -0.97 -10.93 -6.61
C VAL A 79 -0.35 -9.76 -5.83
N ARG A 80 0.80 -9.99 -5.21
CA ARG A 80 1.55 -8.97 -4.46
C ARG A 80 1.76 -7.72 -5.30
N HIS A 81 1.53 -6.56 -4.69
CA HIS A 81 1.48 -5.28 -5.42
C HIS A 81 2.82 -4.86 -6.06
N VAL A 82 3.98 -5.34 -5.56
CA VAL A 82 5.27 -5.18 -6.24
C VAL A 82 5.22 -5.77 -7.65
N THR A 83 4.74 -7.02 -7.77
CA THR A 83 4.57 -7.66 -9.08
C THR A 83 3.50 -6.96 -9.89
N ARG A 84 2.33 -6.68 -9.29
CA ARG A 84 1.22 -6.03 -10.00
C ARG A 84 1.64 -4.69 -10.62
N TYR A 85 2.33 -3.83 -9.86
CA TYR A 85 2.80 -2.54 -10.36
C TYR A 85 4.06 -2.61 -11.22
N GLY A 86 4.77 -3.74 -11.24
CA GLY A 86 5.89 -4.01 -12.14
C GLY A 86 5.48 -4.51 -13.54
N ARG A 87 4.19 -4.75 -13.77
CA ARG A 87 3.65 -5.16 -15.08
C ARG A 87 3.31 -3.95 -15.95
N ALA A 88 3.12 -4.21 -17.25
CA ALA A 88 2.56 -3.22 -18.18
C ALA A 88 1.11 -2.88 -17.83
N GLU A 89 0.31 -3.91 -17.50
CA GLU A 89 -1.04 -3.77 -16.96
C GLU A 89 -1.00 -3.87 -15.43
N THR A 90 -1.31 -2.77 -14.75
CA THR A 90 -1.04 -2.60 -13.31
C THR A 90 -2.27 -2.69 -12.41
N GLY A 91 -3.46 -2.85 -12.98
CA GLY A 91 -4.71 -3.02 -12.26
C GLY A 91 -5.40 -4.32 -12.63
N GLY A 92 -6.58 -4.54 -12.06
CA GLY A 92 -7.47 -5.61 -12.49
C GLY A 92 -7.81 -6.62 -11.39
N THR A 93 -8.80 -7.44 -11.72
CA THR A 93 -9.41 -8.47 -10.88
C THR A 93 -8.55 -9.72 -10.78
N GLU A 94 -8.98 -10.72 -9.99
CA GLU A 94 -8.37 -12.06 -10.00
C GLU A 94 -8.36 -12.69 -11.41
N ARG A 95 -9.33 -12.36 -12.28
CA ARG A 95 -9.33 -12.85 -13.67
C ARG A 95 -8.19 -12.23 -14.47
N ASP A 96 -7.92 -10.95 -14.27
CA ASP A 96 -6.81 -10.24 -14.91
C ASP A 96 -5.48 -10.77 -14.39
N ALA A 97 -5.35 -10.97 -13.07
CA ALA A 97 -4.17 -11.58 -12.47
C ALA A 97 -3.84 -12.95 -13.09
N GLN A 98 -4.83 -13.79 -13.34
CA GLN A 98 -4.61 -15.08 -14.00
C GLN A 98 -4.13 -14.92 -15.44
N ARG A 99 -4.75 -14.01 -16.21
CA ARG A 99 -4.34 -13.74 -17.61
C ARG A 99 -2.91 -13.21 -17.68
N LEU A 100 -2.50 -12.43 -16.68
CA LEU A 100 -1.20 -11.80 -16.61
C LEU A 100 -0.11 -12.69 -16.00
N ARG A 101 -0.47 -13.84 -15.42
CA ARG A 101 0.49 -14.78 -14.83
C ARG A 101 1.55 -15.19 -15.85
N GLY A 102 2.83 -15.09 -15.47
CA GLY A 102 3.96 -15.39 -16.35
C GLY A 102 4.27 -14.32 -17.40
N SER A 103 3.51 -13.23 -17.48
CA SER A 103 3.92 -12.07 -18.29
C SER A 103 5.14 -11.39 -17.66
N PRO A 104 5.96 -10.64 -18.43
CA PRO A 104 7.15 -9.97 -17.89
C PRO A 104 6.82 -9.04 -16.72
N VAL A 105 7.70 -9.04 -15.72
CA VAL A 105 7.60 -8.18 -14.53
C VAL A 105 8.91 -7.44 -14.35
N ASP A 106 8.85 -6.10 -14.34
CA ASP A 106 9.96 -5.28 -13.89
C ASP A 106 9.87 -5.13 -12.36
N ILE A 107 10.63 -5.95 -11.65
CA ILE A 107 10.65 -5.96 -10.18
C ILE A 107 11.22 -4.65 -9.61
N GLU A 108 12.15 -3.99 -10.30
CA GLU A 108 12.72 -2.73 -9.82
C GLU A 108 11.68 -1.61 -9.92
N LEU A 109 11.03 -1.49 -11.07
CA LEU A 109 9.92 -0.54 -11.28
C LEU A 109 8.77 -0.82 -10.32
N GLY A 110 8.39 -2.09 -10.19
CA GLY A 110 7.35 -2.55 -9.26
C GLY A 110 7.68 -2.19 -7.81
N THR A 111 8.93 -2.38 -7.38
CA THR A 111 9.41 -2.01 -6.05
C THR A 111 9.33 -0.50 -5.84
N ARG A 112 9.74 0.30 -6.82
CA ARG A 112 9.70 1.77 -6.76
C ARG A 112 8.26 2.27 -6.57
N ARG A 113 7.33 1.75 -7.38
CA ARG A 113 5.89 2.06 -7.31
C ARG A 113 5.27 1.58 -6.01
N ALA A 114 5.61 0.37 -5.54
CA ALA A 114 5.16 -0.16 -4.26
C ALA A 114 5.55 0.74 -3.08
N ARG A 115 6.80 1.23 -3.07
CA ARG A 115 7.25 2.20 -2.06
C ARG A 115 6.44 3.49 -2.08
N ALA A 116 6.11 4.00 -3.28
CA ALA A 116 5.27 5.18 -3.43
C ALA A 116 3.81 4.92 -3.00
N ALA A 117 3.26 3.76 -3.35
CA ALA A 117 1.91 3.32 -2.98
C ALA A 117 1.76 3.17 -1.46
N ALA A 118 2.78 2.66 -0.78
CA ALA A 118 2.82 2.56 0.68
C ALA A 118 2.70 3.95 1.33
N LEU A 119 3.47 4.94 0.84
CA LEU A 119 3.38 6.31 1.35
C LEU A 119 2.06 7.00 0.98
N LEU A 120 1.48 6.71 -0.18
CA LEU A 120 0.13 7.19 -0.53
C LEU A 120 -0.88 6.64 0.47
N SER A 121 -0.96 5.31 0.59
CA SER A 121 -1.92 4.61 1.46
C SER A 121 -1.82 5.07 2.92
N LEU A 122 -0.59 5.18 3.45
CA LEU A 122 -0.35 5.62 4.82
C LEU A 122 -0.48 7.14 5.04
N ALA A 123 -0.74 7.93 4.00
CA ALA A 123 -1.09 9.35 4.12
C ALA A 123 -2.61 9.60 4.11
N LEU A 124 -3.39 8.67 3.55
CA LEU A 124 -4.83 8.82 3.41
C LEU A 124 -5.56 8.79 4.78
N PRO A 125 -6.74 9.44 4.90
CA PRO A 125 -7.59 9.39 6.09
C PRO A 125 -8.13 7.99 6.39
N GLY A 126 -8.25 7.62 7.66
CA GLY A 126 -8.83 6.34 8.09
C GLY A 126 -7.80 5.24 8.40
N GLY A 127 -8.15 3.97 8.18
CA GLY A 127 -7.32 2.81 8.50
C GLY A 127 -6.48 2.29 7.33
N SER A 128 -5.41 1.55 7.62
CA SER A 128 -4.65 0.80 6.61
C SER A 128 -4.52 -0.66 7.05
N TYR A 129 -4.72 -1.59 6.10
CA TYR A 129 -4.42 -3.00 6.30
C TYR A 129 -3.15 -3.34 5.52
N ILE A 130 -2.14 -3.85 6.22
CA ILE A 130 -0.84 -4.22 5.65
C ILE A 130 -0.78 -5.75 5.64
N TYR A 131 -0.64 -6.35 4.47
CA TYR A 131 -0.46 -7.79 4.34
C TYR A 131 1.00 -8.19 4.58
N GLN A 132 1.23 -9.34 5.20
CA GLN A 132 2.57 -9.81 5.54
C GLN A 132 3.49 -9.87 4.32
N GLY A 133 4.65 -9.24 4.45
CA GLY A 133 5.67 -9.16 3.40
C GLY A 133 5.50 -8.00 2.43
N GLU A 134 4.41 -7.23 2.49
CA GLU A 134 4.34 -5.93 1.82
C GLU A 134 5.44 -5.00 2.35
N GLU A 135 5.66 -5.01 3.66
CA GLU A 135 6.69 -4.22 4.34
C GLU A 135 8.11 -4.67 4.02
N LEU A 136 8.27 -5.88 3.47
CA LEU A 136 9.55 -6.37 2.95
C LEU A 136 9.67 -6.16 1.44
N GLY A 137 8.62 -5.67 0.76
CA GLY A 137 8.63 -5.52 -0.68
C GLY A 137 8.67 -6.87 -1.41
N LEU A 138 8.05 -7.90 -0.83
CA LEU A 138 7.97 -9.21 -1.49
C LEU A 138 7.16 -9.08 -2.77
N TRP A 139 7.73 -9.61 -3.86
CA TRP A 139 7.06 -9.83 -5.13
C TRP A 139 6.38 -11.21 -5.17
N GLU A 140 5.44 -11.41 -6.07
CA GLU A 140 4.66 -12.66 -6.23
C GLU A 140 5.50 -13.83 -6.73
N VAL A 141 5.46 -14.98 -6.05
CA VAL A 141 6.13 -16.19 -6.55
C VAL A 141 5.24 -16.90 -7.57
N GLU A 142 5.52 -16.72 -8.85
CA GLU A 142 4.68 -17.25 -9.93
C GLU A 142 5.08 -18.66 -10.41
N ASP A 143 6.31 -19.09 -10.14
CA ASP A 143 6.93 -20.31 -10.66
C ASP A 143 6.91 -21.49 -9.67
N ILE A 144 5.93 -21.52 -8.75
CA ILE A 144 5.73 -22.64 -7.83
C ILE A 144 5.40 -23.91 -8.65
N PRO A 145 6.19 -24.99 -8.55
CA PRO A 145 5.90 -26.23 -9.26
C PRO A 145 4.51 -26.78 -8.92
N GLU A 146 3.77 -27.25 -9.93
CA GLU A 146 2.38 -27.73 -9.75
C GLU A 146 2.20 -28.75 -8.62
N PRO A 147 3.09 -29.77 -8.44
CA PRO A 147 2.96 -30.73 -7.34
C PRO A 147 3.08 -30.10 -5.94
N LEU A 148 3.63 -28.89 -5.85
CA LEU A 148 3.80 -28.14 -4.61
C LEU A 148 2.68 -27.13 -4.37
N LEU A 149 1.77 -26.91 -5.33
CA LEU A 149 0.61 -26.03 -5.14
C LEU A 149 -0.33 -26.59 -4.06
N ARG A 150 -0.87 -25.67 -3.25
CA ARG A 150 -1.66 -25.96 -2.06
C ARG A 150 -3.04 -25.34 -2.11
N ASP A 151 -3.25 -24.31 -2.93
CA ASP A 151 -4.55 -23.70 -3.12
C ASP A 151 -5.53 -24.72 -3.74
N PRO A 152 -6.62 -25.10 -3.04
CA PRO A 152 -7.63 -25.99 -3.62
C PRO A 152 -8.31 -25.38 -4.86
N GLY A 153 -8.26 -24.06 -5.03
CA GLY A 153 -8.72 -23.36 -6.23
C GLY A 153 -8.02 -23.82 -7.51
N PHE A 154 -6.76 -24.27 -7.41
CA PHE A 154 -5.97 -24.69 -8.56
C PHE A 154 -6.59 -25.90 -9.26
N ARG A 155 -6.91 -26.94 -8.49
CA ARG A 155 -7.55 -28.16 -9.01
C ARG A 155 -8.92 -27.91 -9.65
N ARG A 156 -9.61 -26.84 -9.24
CA ARG A 156 -10.96 -26.50 -9.73
C ARG A 156 -10.95 -25.60 -10.96
N SER A 157 -9.94 -24.74 -11.11
CA SER A 157 -10.00 -23.62 -12.05
C SER A 157 -8.68 -23.29 -12.76
N GLY A 158 -7.59 -24.00 -12.44
CA GLY A 158 -6.24 -23.68 -12.89
C GLY A 158 -5.65 -22.41 -12.25
N LYS A 159 -6.36 -21.80 -11.29
CA LYS A 159 -5.95 -20.57 -10.61
C LYS A 159 -5.41 -20.86 -9.23
N THR A 160 -4.31 -20.23 -8.85
CA THR A 160 -3.72 -20.38 -7.52
C THR A 160 -3.34 -19.03 -6.93
N ARG A 161 -3.61 -18.89 -5.62
CA ARG A 161 -3.18 -17.79 -4.76
C ARG A 161 -1.91 -18.11 -3.97
N ASP A 162 -1.28 -19.26 -4.24
CA ASP A 162 -0.10 -19.71 -3.47
C ASP A 162 1.09 -18.73 -3.56
N GLY A 163 1.22 -18.01 -4.67
CA GLY A 163 2.34 -17.07 -4.89
C GLY A 163 2.41 -15.95 -3.85
N CYS A 164 1.27 -15.43 -3.40
CA CYS A 164 1.20 -14.42 -2.34
C CYS A 164 1.23 -15.03 -0.93
N ARG A 165 1.15 -16.37 -0.81
CA ARG A 165 1.09 -17.12 0.46
C ARG A 165 2.39 -17.82 0.82
N VAL A 166 3.42 -17.68 0.00
CA VAL A 166 4.76 -18.22 0.28
C VAL A 166 5.25 -17.73 1.66
N PRO A 167 5.79 -18.64 2.50
CA PRO A 167 6.29 -18.33 3.85
C PRO A 167 7.25 -17.14 3.92
N MET A 168 7.19 -16.38 5.02
CA MET A 168 7.97 -15.15 5.22
C MET A 168 9.49 -15.41 5.29
N PRO A 169 10.32 -14.59 4.61
CA PRO A 169 11.77 -14.66 4.73
C PRO A 169 12.28 -13.82 5.91
N TRP A 170 12.67 -14.47 7.00
CA TRP A 170 13.12 -13.77 8.22
C TRP A 170 14.62 -13.44 8.20
N SER A 171 15.48 -14.38 7.85
CA SER A 171 16.94 -14.26 8.02
C SER A 171 17.74 -15.22 7.14
N GLY A 172 19.06 -15.04 7.10
CA GLY A 172 20.00 -15.99 6.51
C GLY A 172 20.13 -15.93 4.99
N GLU A 173 21.01 -16.79 4.47
CA GLU A 173 21.47 -16.72 3.08
C GLU A 173 20.72 -17.63 2.10
N ARG A 174 19.94 -18.59 2.61
CA ARG A 174 19.25 -19.60 1.80
C ARG A 174 17.83 -19.87 2.32
N PRO A 175 16.88 -20.25 1.43
CA PRO A 175 15.58 -20.77 1.84
C PRO A 175 15.72 -21.92 2.86
N PRO A 176 14.84 -22.01 3.87
CA PRO A 176 13.60 -21.26 4.02
C PRO A 176 13.76 -19.94 4.81
N PHE A 177 14.93 -19.31 4.74
CA PHE A 177 15.23 -17.99 5.31
C PHE A 177 14.78 -17.84 6.77
N GLY A 178 15.07 -18.83 7.60
CA GLY A 178 14.70 -18.83 9.02
C GLY A 178 13.21 -18.97 9.31
N PHE A 179 12.37 -19.33 8.33
CA PHE A 179 10.94 -19.62 8.56
C PHE A 179 10.73 -20.87 9.41
N THR A 180 11.52 -21.91 9.18
CA THR A 180 11.56 -23.11 10.04
C THR A 180 12.79 -23.07 10.95
N PRO A 181 12.69 -23.65 12.16
CA PRO A 181 13.84 -23.78 13.06
C PRO A 181 15.01 -24.55 12.41
N PRO A 182 16.26 -24.26 12.79
CA PRO A 182 17.40 -25.07 12.40
C PRO A 182 17.19 -26.55 12.75
N GLY A 183 17.51 -27.45 11.82
CA GLY A 183 17.35 -28.90 12.02
C GLY A 183 15.92 -29.44 11.84
N ALA A 184 14.95 -28.59 11.47
CA ALA A 184 13.62 -29.07 11.11
C ALA A 184 13.68 -30.05 9.93
N ARG A 185 13.03 -31.21 10.08
CA ARG A 185 12.96 -32.25 9.03
C ARG A 185 11.92 -31.93 7.95
N ALA A 186 10.89 -31.16 8.28
CA ALA A 186 9.85 -30.76 7.36
C ALA A 186 10.22 -29.43 6.67
N THR A 187 10.08 -29.39 5.35
CA THR A 187 10.16 -28.14 4.58
C THR A 187 8.85 -27.37 4.71
N PRO A 188 8.86 -26.03 4.55
CA PRO A 188 7.62 -25.27 4.48
C PRO A 188 6.69 -25.79 3.38
N TRP A 189 5.39 -25.57 3.58
CA TRP A 189 4.32 -26.06 2.70
C TRP A 189 4.36 -25.47 1.28
N LEU A 190 5.02 -24.31 1.09
CA LEU A 190 5.33 -23.67 -0.19
C LEU A 190 6.82 -23.25 -0.23
N PRO A 191 7.48 -23.34 -1.40
CA PRO A 191 8.90 -22.99 -1.53
C PRO A 191 9.12 -21.47 -1.60
N GLN A 192 10.17 -20.99 -0.93
CA GLN A 192 10.65 -19.61 -1.09
C GLN A 192 11.69 -19.53 -2.23
N PRO A 193 11.64 -18.50 -3.08
CA PRO A 193 12.64 -18.32 -4.12
C PRO A 193 13.97 -17.81 -3.52
N ALA A 194 15.10 -18.32 -4.00
CA ALA A 194 16.43 -17.91 -3.52
C ALA A 194 16.69 -16.40 -3.69
N ALA A 195 16.05 -15.77 -4.69
CA ALA A 195 16.14 -14.34 -4.95
C ALA A 195 15.52 -13.46 -3.83
N TRP A 196 14.78 -14.01 -2.87
CA TRP A 196 14.32 -13.29 -1.68
C TRP A 196 15.39 -13.09 -0.60
N ARG A 197 16.63 -13.58 -0.80
CA ARG A 197 17.74 -13.40 0.16
C ARG A 197 17.87 -11.96 0.64
N ASP A 198 17.87 -11.01 -0.30
CA ASP A 198 18.06 -9.58 0.01
C ASP A 198 16.76 -8.91 0.49
N LEU A 199 15.63 -9.62 0.47
CA LEU A 199 14.34 -9.17 0.99
C LEU A 199 14.06 -9.68 2.41
N THR A 200 14.96 -10.48 3.01
CA THR A 200 14.81 -10.96 4.38
C THR A 200 14.66 -9.81 5.38
N ALA A 201 13.88 -10.03 6.44
CA ALA A 201 13.72 -9.04 7.51
C ALA A 201 15.08 -8.64 8.12
N GLU A 202 15.98 -9.60 8.35
CA GLU A 202 17.35 -9.38 8.83
C GLU A 202 18.14 -8.42 7.93
N ARG A 203 18.18 -8.67 6.61
CA ARG A 203 18.93 -7.82 5.66
C ARG A 203 18.36 -6.41 5.54
N GLN A 204 17.06 -6.24 5.75
CA GLN A 204 16.40 -4.94 5.64
C GLN A 204 16.43 -4.13 6.93
N SER A 205 16.52 -4.79 8.10
CA SER A 205 16.47 -4.12 9.39
C SER A 205 17.68 -3.20 9.58
N GLY A 206 17.43 -1.95 9.95
CA GLY A 206 18.48 -0.94 10.12
C GLY A 206 19.05 -0.35 8.83
N ASN A 207 18.69 -0.86 7.64
CA ASN A 207 19.03 -0.23 6.37
C ASN A 207 18.01 0.87 6.04
N PRO A 208 18.37 2.17 6.11
CA PRO A 208 17.41 3.27 5.94
C PRO A 208 16.80 3.35 4.53
N ARG A 209 17.34 2.63 3.56
CA ARG A 209 16.82 2.55 2.19
C ARG A 209 15.91 1.35 1.95
N SER A 210 15.76 0.44 2.91
CA SER A 210 14.97 -0.77 2.75
C SER A 210 13.46 -0.48 2.72
N MET A 211 12.65 -1.45 2.27
CA MET A 211 11.18 -1.34 2.35
C MET A 211 10.74 -1.36 3.82
N LEU A 212 11.39 -2.21 4.63
CA LEU A 212 11.05 -2.36 6.04
C LEU A 212 11.21 -1.05 6.82
N GLU A 213 12.33 -0.36 6.63
CA GLU A 213 12.57 0.93 7.32
C GLU A 213 11.70 2.06 6.75
N LEU A 214 11.28 1.98 5.48
CA LEU A 214 10.28 2.89 4.93
C LEU A 214 8.94 2.74 5.66
N TYR A 215 8.43 1.50 5.80
CA TYR A 215 7.17 1.24 6.51
C TYR A 215 7.26 1.60 7.99
N ARG A 216 8.35 1.21 8.69
CA ARG A 216 8.58 1.58 10.10
C ARG A 216 8.57 3.09 10.30
N THR A 217 9.30 3.82 9.44
CA THR A 217 9.37 5.28 9.51
C THR A 217 8.04 5.94 9.18
N ALA A 218 7.36 5.49 8.12
CA ALA A 218 6.05 6.00 7.72
C ALA A 218 5.00 5.79 8.81
N LEU A 219 4.94 4.60 9.43
CA LEU A 219 4.00 4.31 10.52
C LEU A 219 4.32 5.12 11.79
N ARG A 220 5.60 5.32 12.11
CA ARG A 220 6.02 6.18 13.22
C ARG A 220 5.60 7.63 12.99
N ILE A 221 5.81 8.16 11.78
CA ILE A 221 5.35 9.51 11.42
C ILE A 221 3.82 9.58 11.45
N ARG A 222 3.11 8.60 10.87
CA ARG A 222 1.65 8.52 10.89
C ARG A 222 1.09 8.56 12.32
N ARG A 223 1.71 7.83 13.25
CA ARG A 223 1.31 7.81 14.66
C ARG A 223 1.57 9.14 15.38
N ALA A 224 2.65 9.83 15.03
CA ALA A 224 3.09 11.04 15.75
C ALA A 224 2.50 12.34 15.18
N HIS A 225 2.18 12.37 13.88
CA HIS A 225 1.76 13.59 13.20
C HIS A 225 0.25 13.83 13.38
N PRO A 226 -0.20 14.96 13.96
CA PRO A 226 -1.61 15.17 14.31
C PRO A 226 -2.55 15.22 13.09
N ALA A 227 -2.04 15.60 11.92
CA ALA A 227 -2.83 15.56 10.68
C ALA A 227 -3.08 14.15 10.14
N LEU A 228 -2.39 13.12 10.64
CA LEU A 228 -2.44 11.75 10.14
C LEU A 228 -3.24 10.85 11.07
N GLY A 229 -4.41 10.44 10.61
CA GLY A 229 -5.41 9.65 11.35
C GLY A 229 -6.77 9.83 10.69
N ASP A 230 -7.79 10.09 11.49
CA ASP A 230 -9.07 10.60 11.00
C ASP A 230 -8.95 12.09 10.64
N GLY A 231 -9.62 12.54 9.59
CA GLY A 231 -9.59 13.95 9.18
C GLY A 231 -9.71 14.15 7.67
N THR A 232 -9.78 15.41 7.26
CA THR A 232 -10.03 15.77 5.86
C THR A 232 -8.76 15.72 5.02
N LEU A 233 -8.92 15.27 3.78
CA LEU A 233 -7.94 15.39 2.70
C LEU A 233 -8.41 16.51 1.76
N THR A 234 -7.48 17.37 1.32
CA THR A 234 -7.78 18.41 0.32
C THR A 234 -6.76 18.36 -0.81
N TRP A 235 -7.22 18.06 -2.03
CA TRP A 235 -6.39 18.06 -3.23
C TRP A 235 -5.86 19.46 -3.55
N ASP A 236 -4.60 19.53 -3.97
CA ASP A 236 -4.01 20.76 -4.49
C ASP A 236 -4.53 21.04 -5.90
N LYS A 237 -5.10 22.23 -6.08
CA LYS A 237 -5.77 22.62 -7.35
C LYS A 237 -4.78 22.78 -8.51
N ASP A 238 -3.56 23.20 -8.21
CA ASP A 238 -2.54 23.51 -9.22
C ASP A 238 -1.61 22.32 -9.50
N ALA A 239 -1.88 21.15 -8.93
CA ALA A 239 -1.11 19.95 -9.19
C ALA A 239 -1.31 19.48 -10.64
N HIS A 240 -0.22 19.08 -11.30
CA HIS A 240 -0.29 18.47 -12.63
C HIS A 240 -1.17 17.20 -12.59
N HIS A 241 -1.98 16.95 -13.62
CA HIS A 241 -2.96 15.83 -13.64
C HIS A 241 -2.36 14.44 -13.34
N ARG A 242 -1.09 14.21 -13.72
CA ARG A 242 -0.34 12.97 -13.38
C ARG A 242 0.33 12.98 -12.00
N VAL A 243 -0.03 13.88 -11.10
CA VAL A 243 0.56 14.02 -9.77
C VAL A 243 -0.57 14.07 -8.75
N LEU A 244 -0.55 13.13 -7.81
CA LEU A 244 -1.44 13.18 -6.65
C LEU A 244 -0.78 14.06 -5.61
N SER A 245 -1.33 15.24 -5.38
CA SER A 245 -0.85 16.16 -4.34
C SER A 245 -2.02 16.60 -3.49
N PHE A 246 -1.95 16.34 -2.18
CA PHE A 246 -2.99 16.74 -1.25
C PHE A 246 -2.41 17.16 0.10
N THR A 247 -3.17 17.99 0.79
CA THR A 247 -2.89 18.44 2.14
C THR A 247 -3.82 17.82 3.17
N ARG A 248 -3.34 17.71 4.40
CA ARG A 248 -4.11 17.37 5.59
C ARG A 248 -3.74 18.33 6.71
N GLN A 249 -4.74 18.89 7.35
CA GLN A 249 -4.50 19.83 8.45
C GLN A 249 -4.28 19.10 9.79
N PRO A 250 -3.40 19.62 10.65
CA PRO A 250 -2.52 20.77 10.42
C PRO A 250 -1.22 20.40 9.67
N GLY A 251 -0.90 21.13 8.60
CA GLY A 251 0.48 21.23 8.09
C GLY A 251 1.12 19.98 7.48
N PHE A 252 0.36 18.99 7.00
CA PHE A 252 0.89 17.82 6.28
C PHE A 252 0.56 17.90 4.79
N ARG A 253 1.48 17.44 3.94
CA ARG A 253 1.26 17.27 2.50
C ARG A 253 1.86 15.96 2.00
N CYS A 254 1.11 15.25 1.17
CA CYS A 254 1.58 14.09 0.43
C CYS A 254 1.61 14.42 -1.06
N VAL A 255 2.73 14.08 -1.72
CA VAL A 255 2.92 14.24 -3.16
C VAL A 255 3.36 12.90 -3.73
N VAL A 256 2.68 12.41 -4.77
CA VAL A 256 3.01 11.19 -5.50
C VAL A 256 3.13 11.52 -6.98
N ASN A 257 4.30 11.30 -7.57
CA ASN A 257 4.56 11.59 -8.97
C ASN A 257 4.30 10.34 -9.82
N LEU A 258 3.15 10.29 -10.50
CA LEU A 258 2.82 9.24 -11.49
C LEU A 258 3.10 9.70 -12.93
N SER A 259 3.75 10.86 -13.11
CA SER A 259 4.14 11.35 -14.42
C SER A 259 5.44 10.71 -14.90
N LYS A 260 5.73 10.82 -16.20
CA LYS A 260 6.98 10.32 -16.80
C LYS A 260 8.18 11.25 -16.60
N ARG A 261 8.03 12.36 -15.87
CA ARG A 261 9.08 13.37 -15.68
C ARG A 261 9.28 13.67 -14.20
N SER A 262 10.48 14.11 -13.83
CA SER A 262 10.68 14.63 -12.48
C SER A 262 9.92 15.94 -12.31
N ILE A 263 9.36 16.18 -11.13
CA ILE A 263 8.64 17.41 -10.78
C ILE A 263 9.34 18.15 -9.63
N PRO A 264 9.27 19.47 -9.54
CA PRO A 264 9.67 20.16 -8.32
C PRO A 264 8.73 19.78 -7.17
N LEU A 265 9.27 19.62 -5.96
CA LEU A 265 8.41 19.54 -4.78
C LEU A 265 7.74 20.90 -4.53
N PRO A 266 6.46 20.93 -4.10
CA PRO A 266 5.79 22.16 -3.73
C PRO A 266 6.48 22.83 -2.52
N PRO A 267 6.28 24.14 -2.28
CA PRO A 267 6.88 24.83 -1.14
C PRO A 267 6.55 24.13 0.19
N HIS A 268 7.59 23.82 0.95
CA HIS A 268 7.49 23.11 2.24
C HIS A 268 8.57 23.61 3.19
N ARG A 269 8.41 23.30 4.48
CA ARG A 269 9.45 23.54 5.50
C ARG A 269 10.41 22.35 5.56
N ASP A 270 9.88 21.15 5.78
CA ASP A 270 10.68 19.94 5.95
C ASP A 270 10.19 18.81 5.03
N LEU A 271 11.14 18.04 4.48
CA LEU A 271 10.87 16.73 3.90
C LEU A 271 10.80 15.70 5.03
N LEU A 272 9.60 15.21 5.33
CA LEU A 272 9.39 14.23 6.40
C LEU A 272 9.86 12.82 5.99
N LEU A 273 9.54 12.42 4.76
CA LEU A 273 9.88 11.11 4.21
C LEU A 273 9.77 11.11 2.69
N ALA A 274 10.63 10.37 2.00
CA ALA A 274 10.50 10.11 0.57
C ALA A 274 10.57 8.60 0.30
N SER A 275 9.77 8.12 -0.65
CA SER A 275 9.79 6.71 -1.05
C SER A 275 11.03 6.35 -1.88
N GLY A 276 11.71 7.34 -2.45
CA GLY A 276 12.94 7.17 -3.21
C GLY A 276 13.87 8.39 -3.12
N ARG A 277 15.05 8.30 -3.71
CA ARG A 277 16.02 9.39 -3.72
C ARG A 277 15.51 10.55 -4.58
N LEU A 278 15.51 11.77 -4.02
CA LEU A 278 15.25 12.99 -4.79
C LEU A 278 16.40 13.29 -5.76
N LEU A 279 16.07 13.89 -6.90
CA LEU A 279 17.06 14.39 -7.86
C LEU A 279 17.54 15.79 -7.48
N HIS A 280 18.59 16.27 -8.16
CA HIS A 280 19.16 17.61 -7.94
C HIS A 280 18.06 18.70 -7.96
N GLY A 281 18.10 19.59 -6.97
CA GLY A 281 17.16 20.71 -6.86
C GLY A 281 15.82 20.30 -6.24
N ASN A 282 15.83 19.31 -5.34
CA ASN A 282 14.64 18.78 -4.65
C ASN A 282 13.53 18.36 -5.61
N ARG A 283 13.91 17.68 -6.69
CA ARG A 283 12.96 17.17 -7.66
C ARG A 283 12.55 15.74 -7.34
N LEU A 284 11.24 15.49 -7.32
CA LEU A 284 10.65 14.17 -7.10
C LEU A 284 10.62 13.40 -8.44
N PRO A 285 11.38 12.29 -8.59
CA PRO A 285 11.38 11.52 -9.84
C PRO A 285 10.05 10.78 -10.09
N PRO A 286 9.83 10.24 -11.30
CA PRO A 286 8.70 9.35 -11.58
C PRO A 286 8.59 8.20 -10.59
N ASP A 287 7.35 7.77 -10.33
CA ASP A 287 7.01 6.63 -9.48
C ASP A 287 7.50 6.77 -8.03
N THR A 288 7.63 7.99 -7.53
CA THR A 288 8.03 8.26 -6.14
C THR A 288 7.05 9.16 -5.42
N ALA A 289 7.05 9.05 -4.10
CA ALA A 289 6.22 9.82 -3.19
C ALA A 289 7.07 10.59 -2.17
N ALA A 290 6.56 11.71 -1.69
CA ALA A 290 7.14 12.50 -0.61
C ALA A 290 6.06 12.97 0.37
N TRP A 291 6.40 12.95 1.65
CA TRP A 291 5.65 13.58 2.73
C TRP A 291 6.38 14.83 3.18
N LEU A 292 5.66 15.93 3.27
CA LEU A 292 6.20 17.26 3.55
C LEU A 292 5.45 17.87 4.74
N SER A 293 6.13 18.74 5.49
CA SER A 293 5.51 19.54 6.55
C SER A 293 5.54 21.03 6.26
N GLY A 294 4.50 21.72 6.71
CA GLY A 294 4.32 23.17 6.62
C GLY A 294 4.09 23.68 5.20
N ASN A 295 3.61 24.92 5.10
CA ASN A 295 3.73 25.70 3.87
C ASN A 295 5.11 26.34 3.91
N GLY A 296 5.89 26.24 2.82
CA GLY A 296 7.23 26.84 2.75
C GLY A 296 7.22 28.36 3.04
N PRO A 297 8.39 29.00 3.17
CA PRO A 297 8.55 30.38 3.68
C PRO A 297 7.87 31.54 2.91
N GLN A 298 6.92 31.29 2.00
CA GLN A 298 6.16 32.33 1.30
C GLN A 298 4.95 32.87 2.08
N GLU A 299 4.38 32.12 3.05
CA GLU A 299 3.22 32.60 3.83
C GLU A 299 3.56 33.35 5.12
N LEU A 300 4.78 33.23 5.66
CA LEU A 300 5.24 34.07 6.78
C LEU A 300 5.30 35.57 6.41
N ARG A 301 5.25 35.91 5.12
CA ARG A 301 5.14 37.30 4.66
C ARG A 301 3.71 37.82 4.56
N ARG A 302 2.70 36.94 4.61
CA ARG A 302 1.28 37.36 4.57
C ARG A 302 0.65 37.47 5.96
N SER A 303 1.22 36.83 6.98
CA SER A 303 0.75 36.95 8.38
C SER A 303 1.32 38.15 9.14
N ASN A 304 2.32 38.85 8.59
CA ASN A 304 2.91 40.07 9.19
C ASN A 304 2.47 41.37 8.48
N ALA A 305 1.42 41.30 7.64
CA ALA A 305 0.90 42.45 6.89
C ALA A 305 -0.59 42.70 7.17
N SER A 306 -1.10 42.22 8.31
CA SER A 306 -2.45 42.49 8.82
C SER A 306 -2.36 43.22 10.15
#